data_AF-A0A972B1C7-F1
#
_entry.id   AF-A0A972B1C7-F1
#
_cell.length_a   1.000
_cell.length_b   1.000
_cell.length_c   1.000
_cell.angle_alpha   90.00
_cell.angle_beta   90.00
_cell.angle_gamma   90.00
#
_symmetry.space_group_name_H-M   'P 1'
#
loop_
_entity.id
_entity.type
_entity.pdbx_description
1 polymer ?
#
loop_
_entity_poly.entity_id
_entity_poly.type
_entity_poly.pdbx_seq_one_letter_code
_entity_poly.pdbx_strand_id
1 'polypeptide(L)' 'MELDEVVKKMQHRNLTAIHRYTGISFNTLHLIKTGKTKNPHIKTVEKIIDYLEKH' A
#
# COMPACT_ATOMS: atom_id res chain seq x y z
N MET A 1 -5.99 -11.23 -0.24
CA MET A 1 -6.15 -10.05 0.62
C MET A 1 -7.03 -9.04 -0.11
N GLU A 2 -8.08 -8.54 0.53
CA GLU A 2 -8.92 -7.50 -0.06
C GLU A 2 -8.30 -6.10 0.16
N LEU A 3 -8.71 -5.10 -0.65
CA LEU A 3 -8.14 -3.74 -0.57
C LEU A 3 -8.30 -3.14 0.83
N ASP A 4 -9.43 -3.36 1.50
CA ASP A 4 -9.68 -2.86 2.85
C ASP A 4 -8.72 -3.45 3.89
N GLU A 5 -8.35 -4.71 3.73
CA GLU A 5 -7.39 -5.38 4.61
C GLU A 5 -5.97 -4.85 4.35
N VAL A 6 -5.61 -4.59 3.09
CA VAL A 6 -4.35 -3.91 2.73
C VAL A 6 -4.27 -2.54 3.38
N VAL A 7 -5.34 -1.74 3.30
CA VAL A 7 -5.41 -0.41 3.93
C VAL A 7 -5.23 -0.50 5.45
N LYS A 8 -5.90 -1.46 6.12
CA LYS A 8 -5.74 -1.69 7.56
C LYS A 8 -4.30 -2.04 7.92
N LYS A 9 -3.66 -2.96 7.20
CA LYS A 9 -2.25 -3.33 7.45
C LYS A 9 -1.30 -2.15 7.19
N MET A 10 -1.58 -1.33 6.18
CA MET A 10 -0.81 -0.11 5.89
C MET A 10 -0.92 0.97 6.99
N GLN A 11 -1.95 0.95 7.86
CA GLN A 11 -2.06 1.92 8.96
C GLN A 11 -0.87 1.85 9.91
N HIS A 12 -0.39 0.64 10.19
CA HIS A 12 0.68 0.37 11.14
C HIS A 12 2.08 0.37 10.50
N ARG A 13 2.19 0.63 9.19
CA ARG A 13 3.46 0.55 8.45
C ARG A 13 4.01 1.93 8.11
N ASN A 14 5.33 2.00 8.05
CA ASN A 14 6.05 3.20 7.63
C ASN A 14 5.98 3.33 6.10
N LEU A 15 5.30 4.38 5.61
CA LEU A 15 5.16 4.63 4.17
C LEU A 15 6.50 4.81 3.47
N THR A 16 7.53 5.30 4.17
CA THR A 16 8.89 5.42 3.64
C THR A 16 9.51 4.06 3.35
N ALA A 17 9.27 3.07 4.20
CA ALA A 17 9.77 1.71 3.98
C ALA A 17 9.06 1.06 2.79
N ILE A 18 7.73 1.21 2.71
CA ILE A 18 6.94 0.72 1.57
C ILE A 18 7.39 1.40 0.27
N HIS A 19 7.59 2.72 0.27
CA HIS A 19 8.08 3.46 -0.88
C HIS A 19 9.44 2.92 -1.38
N ARG A 20 10.40 2.76 -0.46
CA ARG A 20 11.74 2.24 -0.79
C ARG A 20 11.70 0.83 -1.38
N TYR A 21 10.83 -0.04 -0.86
CA TYR A 21 10.73 -1.41 -1.32
C TYR A 21 9.96 -1.54 -2.65
N THR A 22 8.82 -0.86 -2.76
CA THR A 22 7.88 -1.05 -3.89
C THR A 22 8.14 -0.09 -5.07
N GLY A 23 8.84 1.02 -4.83
CA GLY A 23 8.99 2.13 -5.76
C GLY A 23 7.72 2.96 -5.97
N ILE A 24 6.64 2.69 -5.23
CA ILE A 24 5.36 3.41 -5.36
C ILE A 24 5.52 4.81 -4.75
N SER A 25 5.01 5.85 -5.42
CA SER A 25 5.10 7.21 -4.91
C SER A 25 4.44 7.35 -3.52
N PHE A 26 5.02 8.17 -2.66
CA PHE A 26 4.44 8.46 -1.34
C PHE A 26 3.00 8.96 -1.42
N ASN A 27 2.70 9.79 -2.41
CA ASN A 27 1.35 10.33 -2.57
C ASN A 27 0.35 9.20 -2.89
N THR A 28 0.71 8.29 -3.79
CA THR A 28 -0.10 7.09 -4.08
C THR A 28 -0.30 6.23 -2.84
N LEU A 29 0.76 5.96 -2.08
CA LEU A 29 0.67 5.18 -0.84
C LEU A 29 -0.21 5.88 0.21
N HIS A 30 -0.12 7.21 0.33
CA HIS A 30 -0.93 8.01 1.23
C HIS A 30 -2.41 7.99 0.83
N LEU A 31 -2.73 8.13 -0.46
CA LEU A 31 -4.10 8.07 -0.96
C LEU A 31 -4.72 6.67 -0.76
N ILE A 32 -3.95 5.61 -0.95
CA ILE A 32 -4.38 4.23 -0.65
C ILE A 32 -4.61 4.09 0.86
N LYS A 33 -3.63 4.46 1.70
CA LYS A 33 -3.74 4.38 3.17
C LYS A 33 -4.93 5.15 3.72
N THR A 34 -5.28 6.29 3.14
CA THR A 34 -6.41 7.11 3.57
C THR A 34 -7.76 6.68 2.96
N GLY A 35 -7.78 5.62 2.15
CA GLY A 35 -8.99 5.16 1.47
C GLY A 35 -9.52 6.14 0.41
N LYS A 36 -8.73 7.16 0.05
CA LYS A 36 -9.10 8.18 -0.94
C LYS A 36 -8.96 7.67 -2.38
N THR A 37 -8.20 6.60 -2.60
CA THR A 37 -8.15 5.93 -3.89
C THR A 37 -9.21 4.82 -3.94
N LYS A 38 -10.29 5.06 -4.69
CA LYS A 38 -11.35 4.05 -4.89
C LYS A 38 -10.94 2.89 -5.80
N ASN A 39 -9.97 3.09 -6.70
CA ASN A 39 -9.57 2.06 -7.66
C ASN A 39 -8.06 2.11 -7.96
N PRO A 40 -7.19 1.67 -7.02
CA PRO A 40 -5.77 1.57 -7.27
C PRO A 40 -5.47 0.51 -8.33
N HIS A 41 -4.48 0.76 -9.17
CA HIS A 41 -4.07 -0.20 -10.19
C HIS A 41 -3.67 -1.54 -9.53
N ILE A 42 -4.10 -2.67 -10.08
CA ILE A 42 -3.90 -4.00 -9.45
C ILE A 42 -2.42 -4.29 -9.14
N LYS A 43 -1.52 -3.98 -10.09
CA LYS A 43 -0.06 -4.07 -9.91
C LYS A 43 0.47 -3.28 -8.70
N THR A 44 -0.14 -2.16 -8.36
CA THR A 44 0.23 -1.36 -7.18
C THR A 44 -0.18 -2.08 -5.91
N VAL A 45 -1.38 -2.65 -5.89
CA VAL A 45 -1.90 -3.42 -4.75
C VAL A 45 -1.06 -4.68 -4.53
N GLU A 46 -0.72 -5.42 -5.58
CA GLU A 46 0.14 -6.62 -5.51
C GLU A 46 1.50 -6.33 -4.89
N LYS A 47 2.17 -5.24 -5.30
CA LYS A 47 3.45 -4.83 -4.71
C LYS A 47 3.36 -4.50 -3.22
N ILE A 48 2.26 -3.87 -2.81
CA ILE A 48 2.02 -3.56 -1.40
C ILE A 48 1.77 -4.85 -0.62
N ILE A 49 0.99 -5.78 -1.18
CA ILE A 49 0.73 -7.09 -0.58
C ILE A 49 2.04 -7.87 -0.38
N ASP A 50 2.88 -7.96 -1.40
CA ASP A 50 4.19 -8.64 -1.32
C ASP A 50 5.06 -8.06 -0.20
N TYR A 51 5.09 -6.73 -0.05
CA TYR A 51 5.78 -6.09 1.06
C TYR A 51 5.18 -6.46 2.43
N LEU A 52 3.85 -6.45 2.55
CA LEU A 52 3.15 -6.73 3.80
C LEU A 52 3.23 -8.20 4.24
N GLU A 53 3.42 -9.13 3.31
CA GLU A 53 3.58 -10.55 3.60
C GLU A 53 5.02 -10.90 4.00
N LYS A 54 6.00 -10.16 3.47
CA LYS A 54 7.43 -10.34 3.79
C LYS A 54 7.88 -9.63 5.07
N HIS A 55 7.08 -8.70 5.61
CA HIS A 55 7.41 -7.84 6.77
C HIS A 55 6.21 -7.52 7.66
#